data_AF-A0A368H163-F1
#
_entry.id   AF-A0A368H163-F1
#
_cell.length_a   1.000
_cell.length_b   1.000
_cell.length_c   1.000
_cell.angle_alpha   90.00
_cell.angle_beta   90.00
_cell.angle_gamma   90.00
#
_symmetry.space_group_name_H-M   'P 1'
#
loop_
_entity.id
_entity.type
_entity.pdbx_description
1 polymer ?
#
loop_
_entity_poly.entity_id
_entity_poly.type
_entity_poly.pdbx_seq_one_letter_code
_entity_poly.pdbx_strand_id
1 'polypeptide(L)'
;MIANDAGSSAVVFVGMGPSREPVLYVGTTFVKGPLFRDDIPAVTSLRLSRGDGEAKEFELADKGLATGTEISLERKFRSSYRIDYVGGFESGRYAYFATRQGATIGEDAPIQSRLVRVCTGDAHFYSYTEVPLECIKHDINYNLIQDVYVATAGYNLAKSLGISEGDEVLYGVFVADDMTSFQRNFPTRRSAVCVYPIQKHVEKKFEENIMECYRGKNLKQLPWFKSSDGCKGTHLSWKDVECGQDVNKNIGDFSVSLLYSRFRLTYGPCLFVFKH
;
A
#
# COMPACT_ATOMS: atom_id res chain seq x y z
N MET A 1 -6.21 16.93 8.50
CA MET A 1 -6.31 15.68 7.69
C MET A 1 -5.05 15.39 6.89
N ILE A 2 -4.06 16.30 6.83
CA ILE A 2 -2.79 16.07 6.14
C ILE A 2 -1.64 16.52 7.06
N ALA A 3 -0.47 15.91 6.88
CA ALA A 3 0.80 16.35 7.44
C ALA A 3 1.04 17.85 7.18
N ASN A 4 1.62 18.55 8.16
CA ASN A 4 1.74 20.00 8.15
C ASN A 4 3.19 20.49 8.30
N ASP A 5 4.16 19.62 8.07
CA ASP A 5 5.59 19.92 8.09
C ASP A 5 6.24 19.58 6.74
N ALA A 6 7.33 20.29 6.42
CA ALA A 6 8.02 20.17 5.14
C ALA A 6 8.70 18.80 4.93
N GLY A 7 8.91 18.03 6.01
CA GLY A 7 9.56 16.72 5.96
C GLY A 7 8.60 15.56 5.75
N SER A 8 7.29 15.76 5.82
CA SER A 8 6.30 14.68 5.80
C SER A 8 5.55 14.62 4.49
N SER A 9 5.32 13.39 4.02
CA SER A 9 4.66 13.16 2.74
C SER A 9 3.15 13.05 2.89
N ALA A 10 2.45 13.45 1.83
CA ALA A 10 1.04 13.26 1.69
C ALA A 10 0.71 12.99 0.22
N VAL A 11 -0.13 11.99 0.00
CA VAL A 11 -0.67 11.61 -1.31
C VAL A 11 -2.17 11.75 -1.25
N VAL A 12 -2.71 12.41 -2.26
CA VAL A 12 -4.15 12.66 -2.39
C VAL A 12 -4.56 12.40 -3.82
N PHE A 13 -5.63 11.62 -4.01
CA PHE A 13 -6.25 11.43 -5.32
C PHE A 13 -7.76 11.21 -5.18
N VAL A 14 -8.49 11.48 -6.25
CA VAL A 14 -9.94 11.24 -6.31
C VAL A 14 -10.17 9.86 -6.89
N GLY A 15 -11.08 9.11 -6.27
CA GLY A 15 -11.49 7.80 -6.75
C GLY A 15 -12.95 7.51 -6.38
N MET A 16 -13.43 6.33 -6.73
CA MET A 16 -14.77 5.85 -6.37
C MET A 16 -14.78 5.37 -4.93
N GLY A 17 -15.83 5.72 -4.18
CA GLY A 17 -16.03 5.27 -2.80
C GLY A 17 -17.14 4.20 -2.65
N PRO A 18 -17.43 3.78 -1.41
CA PRO A 18 -18.35 2.68 -1.14
C PRO A 18 -19.78 2.89 -1.66
N SER A 19 -20.25 4.14 -1.63
CA SER A 19 -21.56 4.54 -2.16
C SER A 19 -21.58 4.75 -3.69
N ARG A 20 -20.50 4.39 -4.40
CA ARG A 20 -20.28 4.70 -5.82
C ARG A 20 -20.33 6.20 -6.12
N GLU A 21 -19.93 7.01 -5.14
CA GLU A 21 -19.70 8.44 -5.31
C GLU A 21 -18.20 8.72 -5.28
N PRO A 22 -17.73 9.79 -5.95
CA PRO A 22 -16.35 10.22 -5.85
C PRO A 22 -15.97 10.57 -4.41
N VAL A 23 -14.86 10.02 -3.93
CA VAL A 23 -14.26 10.28 -2.63
C VAL A 23 -12.80 10.71 -2.80
N LEU A 24 -12.30 11.42 -1.81
CA LEU A 24 -10.90 11.82 -1.72
C LEU A 24 -10.13 10.78 -0.92
N TYR A 25 -9.28 10.01 -1.58
CA TYR A 25 -8.33 9.13 -0.93
C TYR A 25 -7.12 9.94 -0.44
N VAL A 26 -6.81 9.83 0.85
CA VAL A 26 -5.71 10.56 1.50
C VAL A 26 -4.82 9.56 2.24
N GLY A 27 -3.55 9.51 1.87
CA GLY A 27 -2.49 8.82 2.60
C GLY A 27 -1.50 9.86 3.11
N THR A 28 -1.26 9.92 4.42
CA THR A 28 -0.40 10.94 5.00
C THR A 28 0.51 10.38 6.06
N THR A 29 1.75 10.84 6.06
CA THR A 29 2.68 10.54 7.14
C THR A 29 2.14 11.12 8.44
N PHE A 30 2.23 10.35 9.52
CA PHE A 30 1.83 10.83 10.84
C PHE A 30 2.77 11.95 11.29
N VAL A 31 2.18 13.07 11.72
CA VAL A 31 2.89 14.20 12.31
C VAL A 31 2.33 14.45 13.69
N LYS A 32 3.22 14.56 14.69
CA LYS A 32 2.80 14.91 16.04
C LYS A 32 2.33 16.36 16.07
N GLY A 33 1.01 16.56 16.12
CA GLY A 33 0.42 17.89 16.30
C GLY A 33 0.52 18.40 17.75
N PRO A 34 0.24 19.70 17.98
CA PRO A 34 -0.05 20.18 19.33
C PRO A 34 -1.25 19.41 19.91
N LEU A 35 -1.30 19.30 21.24
CA LEU A 35 -2.40 18.71 22.00
C LEU A 35 -3.73 19.15 21.37
N PHE A 36 -4.65 18.21 21.11
CA PHE A 36 -5.94 18.37 20.39
C PHE A 36 -5.98 18.19 18.87
N ARG A 37 -4.88 17.89 18.16
CA ARG A 37 -5.04 17.34 16.80
C ARG A 37 -5.48 15.88 16.89
N ASP A 38 -6.76 15.66 16.60
CA ASP A 38 -7.37 14.34 16.42
C ASP A 38 -6.46 13.44 15.59
N ASP A 39 -6.36 12.19 16.03
CA ASP A 39 -5.57 11.11 15.45
C ASP A 39 -5.68 11.11 13.91
N ILE A 40 -4.73 11.75 13.21
CA ILE A 40 -4.75 11.78 11.74
C ILE A 40 -4.56 10.34 11.26
N PRO A 41 -5.52 9.78 10.51
CA PRO A 41 -5.40 8.42 10.00
C PRO A 41 -4.24 8.33 9.00
N ALA A 42 -3.62 7.16 8.94
CA ALA A 42 -2.56 6.87 8.01
C ALA A 42 -3.10 6.89 6.57
N VAL A 43 -4.22 6.20 6.35
CA VAL A 43 -4.99 6.21 5.09
C VAL A 43 -6.46 6.41 5.40
N THR A 44 -7.15 7.24 4.62
CA THR A 44 -8.58 7.49 4.73
C THR A 44 -9.21 7.80 3.38
N SER A 45 -10.52 7.59 3.25
CA SER A 45 -11.31 8.17 2.16
C SER A 45 -12.35 9.14 2.70
N LEU A 46 -12.44 10.31 2.09
CA LEU A 46 -13.27 11.43 2.55
C LEU A 46 -14.32 11.81 1.51
N ARG A 47 -15.47 12.33 1.94
CA ARG A 47 -16.52 12.81 1.04
C ARG A 47 -16.11 14.08 0.32
N LEU A 48 -16.40 14.15 -0.98
CA LEU A 48 -16.23 15.35 -1.80
C LEU A 48 -17.53 16.14 -1.96
N SER A 49 -18.67 15.46 -1.92
CA SER A 49 -19.98 16.10 -2.08
C SER A 49 -20.40 16.84 -0.81
N ARG A 50 -20.83 18.08 -0.97
CA ARG A 50 -21.70 18.76 0.01
C ARG A 50 -23.08 18.14 -0.11
N GLY A 51 -23.37 17.13 0.70
CA GLY A 51 -24.74 16.61 0.78
C GLY A 51 -25.67 17.65 1.42
N ASP A 52 -26.95 17.63 1.06
CA ASP A 52 -28.01 18.45 1.67
C ASP A 52 -28.37 18.02 3.12
N GLY A 53 -27.46 17.33 3.82
CA GLY A 53 -27.67 16.70 5.13
C GLY A 53 -26.60 17.04 6.19
N GLU A 54 -26.54 16.29 7.29
CA GLU A 54 -25.63 16.55 8.42
C GLU A 54 -24.15 16.25 8.15
N ALA A 55 -23.84 15.43 7.13
CA ALA A 55 -22.47 15.01 6.81
C ALA A 55 -21.73 16.11 6.04
N LYS A 56 -20.59 16.55 6.56
CA LYS A 56 -19.82 17.66 5.99
C LYS A 56 -18.81 17.18 4.96
N GLU A 57 -18.45 18.10 4.07
CA GLU A 57 -17.34 17.94 3.13
C GLU A 57 -16.05 17.58 3.88
N PHE A 58 -15.29 16.64 3.33
CA PHE A 58 -14.08 16.08 3.93
C PHE A 58 -14.26 15.32 5.25
N GLU A 59 -15.47 14.96 5.64
CA GLU A 59 -15.67 13.90 6.64
C GLU A 59 -15.43 12.51 6.01
N LEU A 60 -15.25 11.49 6.85
CA LEU A 60 -15.08 10.11 6.40
C LEU A 60 -16.21 9.72 5.41
N ALA A 61 -15.83 9.07 4.32
CA ALA A 61 -16.77 8.59 3.31
C ALA A 61 -17.84 7.69 3.93
N ASP A 62 -17.43 6.79 4.82
CA ASP A 62 -18.33 6.05 5.69
C ASP A 62 -17.80 6.08 7.13
N LYS A 63 -18.70 6.33 8.09
CA LYS A 63 -18.39 6.42 9.52
C LYS A 63 -19.40 5.55 10.28
N GLY A 64 -18.96 4.35 10.61
CA GLY A 64 -19.68 3.44 11.48
C GLY A 64 -19.45 3.74 12.97
N LEU A 65 -20.12 2.97 13.83
CA LEU A 65 -20.02 3.10 15.29
C LEU A 65 -18.62 2.74 15.83
N ALA A 66 -17.97 1.76 15.20
CA ALA A 66 -16.69 1.20 15.63
C ALA A 66 -15.62 1.14 14.53
N THR A 67 -16.00 1.39 13.28
CA THR A 67 -15.16 1.31 12.08
C THR A 67 -15.57 2.41 11.10
N GLY A 68 -14.80 2.61 10.05
CA GLY A 68 -15.12 3.55 8.99
C GLY A 68 -14.08 3.46 7.89
N THR A 69 -14.12 4.39 6.95
CA THR A 69 -13.18 4.43 5.84
C THR A 69 -11.85 5.08 6.23
N GLU A 70 -11.19 4.51 7.24
CA GLU A 70 -9.89 4.95 7.73
C GLU A 70 -9.10 3.81 8.39
N ILE A 71 -7.78 3.96 8.39
CA ILE A 71 -6.86 3.14 9.18
C ILE A 71 -5.83 4.04 9.85
N SER A 72 -5.58 3.82 11.13
CA SER A 72 -4.74 4.66 11.97
C SER A 72 -3.62 3.86 12.62
N LEU A 73 -2.40 4.44 12.64
CA LEU A 73 -1.28 3.87 13.36
C LEU A 73 -1.62 3.71 14.85
N GLU A 74 -1.23 2.59 15.45
CA GLU A 74 -1.35 2.36 16.88
C GLU A 74 -0.51 3.40 17.65
N ARG A 75 -1.08 3.96 18.73
CA ARG A 75 -0.50 5.10 19.45
C ARG A 75 0.97 4.92 19.81
N LYS A 76 1.36 3.71 20.21
CA LYS A 76 2.73 3.37 20.63
C LYS A 76 3.77 3.43 19.51
N PHE A 77 3.35 3.35 18.24
CA PHE A 77 4.24 3.37 17.08
C PHE A 77 4.28 4.71 16.36
N ARG A 78 3.38 5.65 16.69
CA ARG A 78 3.26 6.94 15.99
C ARG A 78 4.53 7.80 16.01
N SER A 79 5.40 7.63 17.01
CA SER A 79 6.66 8.38 17.12
C SER A 79 7.86 7.65 16.53
N SER A 80 7.80 6.34 16.33
CA SER A 80 8.95 5.50 15.95
C SER A 80 8.78 4.79 14.61
N TYR A 81 7.55 4.60 14.14
CA TYR A 81 7.24 4.00 12.85
C TYR A 81 6.67 5.05 11.91
N ARG A 82 7.47 5.36 10.87
CA ARG A 82 7.13 6.36 9.86
C ARG A 82 6.77 5.67 8.55
N ILE A 83 5.69 6.14 7.94
CA ILE A 83 5.23 5.72 6.61
C ILE A 83 5.30 6.95 5.69
N ASP A 84 6.14 6.85 4.66
CA ASP A 84 6.21 7.84 3.59
C ASP A 84 5.31 7.40 2.43
N TYR A 85 4.38 8.24 2.00
CA TYR A 85 3.50 8.02 0.87
C TYR A 85 4.13 8.67 -0.37
N VAL A 86 4.32 7.87 -1.42
CA VAL A 86 5.07 8.27 -2.62
C VAL A 86 4.13 8.58 -3.78
N GLY A 87 3.08 7.79 -3.97
CA GLY A 87 2.04 8.05 -4.95
C GLY A 87 0.81 7.21 -4.70
N GLY A 88 -0.26 7.49 -5.42
CA GLY A 88 -1.54 6.82 -5.25
C GLY A 88 -2.39 6.91 -6.51
N PHE A 89 -3.19 5.88 -6.74
CA PHE A 89 -3.99 5.73 -7.95
C PHE A 89 -5.16 4.78 -7.70
N GLU A 90 -6.19 4.89 -8.53
CA GLU A 90 -7.25 3.90 -8.64
C GLU A 90 -6.99 3.04 -9.89
N SER A 91 -7.21 1.73 -9.77
CA SER A 91 -7.24 0.81 -10.91
C SER A 91 -8.30 -0.26 -10.66
N GLY A 92 -9.18 -0.45 -11.64
CA GLY A 92 -10.32 -1.37 -11.53
C GLY A 92 -11.25 -1.01 -10.38
N ARG A 93 -11.19 -1.79 -9.29
CA ARG A 93 -12.07 -1.65 -8.12
C ARG A 93 -11.30 -1.36 -6.83
N TYR A 94 -10.07 -0.92 -6.96
CA TYR A 94 -9.14 -0.79 -5.86
C TYR A 94 -8.46 0.58 -5.89
N ALA A 95 -8.28 1.13 -4.70
CA ALA A 95 -7.44 2.29 -4.44
C ALA A 95 -6.08 1.80 -3.92
N TYR A 96 -4.99 2.32 -4.49
CA TYR A 96 -3.64 1.93 -4.16
C TYR A 96 -2.81 3.10 -3.65
N PHE A 97 -1.88 2.80 -2.73
CA PHE A 97 -0.84 3.74 -2.31
C PHE A 97 0.53 3.07 -2.36
N ALA A 98 1.48 3.70 -3.02
CA ALA A 98 2.88 3.33 -2.94
C ALA A 98 3.50 3.99 -1.70
N THR A 99 4.17 3.21 -0.87
CA THR A 99 4.74 3.67 0.41
C THR A 99 6.19 3.24 0.57
N ARG A 100 6.96 3.98 1.38
CA ARG A 100 8.23 3.56 1.97
C ARG A 100 8.10 3.55 3.48
N GLN A 101 8.51 2.44 4.09
CA GLN A 101 8.39 2.25 5.53
C GLN A 101 9.34 1.14 5.99
N GLY A 102 9.57 1.01 7.30
CA GLY A 102 10.40 -0.06 7.86
C GLY A 102 9.80 -1.44 7.58
N ALA A 103 10.64 -2.39 7.15
CA ALA A 103 10.23 -3.77 6.89
C ALA A 103 9.57 -4.43 8.12
N THR A 104 10.05 -4.07 9.32
CA THR A 104 9.52 -4.48 10.62
C THR A 104 9.47 -3.27 11.55
N ILE A 105 8.96 -3.48 12.77
CA ILE A 105 9.15 -2.52 13.85
C ILE A 105 10.61 -2.61 14.33
N GLY A 106 11.19 -1.45 14.61
CA GLY A 106 12.55 -1.31 15.10
C GLY A 106 13.21 -0.13 14.42
N GLU A 107 14.12 0.53 15.11
CA GLU A 107 14.90 1.58 14.47
C GLU A 107 15.72 0.92 13.34
N ASP A 108 16.52 -0.10 13.59
CA ASP A 108 17.39 -0.69 12.55
C ASP A 108 16.68 -1.49 11.44
N ALA A 109 15.35 -1.47 11.38
CA ALA A 109 14.61 -2.16 10.33
C ALA A 109 14.94 -1.56 8.93
N PRO A 110 15.30 -2.38 7.93
CA PRO A 110 15.58 -1.90 6.59
C PRO A 110 14.33 -1.27 5.97
N ILE A 111 14.51 -0.22 5.18
CA ILE A 111 13.39 0.42 4.48
C ILE A 111 12.96 -0.48 3.32
N GLN A 112 11.64 -0.64 3.19
CA GLN A 112 11.00 -1.42 2.15
C GLN A 112 9.92 -0.57 1.48
N SER A 113 9.87 -0.67 0.14
CA SER A 113 8.75 -0.14 -0.63
C SER A 113 7.58 -1.11 -0.57
N ARG A 114 6.37 -0.61 -0.35
CA ARG A 114 5.14 -1.41 -0.34
C ARG A 114 4.05 -0.79 -1.19
N LEU A 115 3.19 -1.64 -1.71
CA LEU A 115 1.93 -1.26 -2.30
C LEU A 115 0.81 -1.60 -1.32
N VAL A 116 0.10 -0.58 -0.88
CA VAL A 116 -1.12 -0.67 -0.10
C VAL A 116 -2.30 -0.77 -1.07
N ARG A 117 -3.31 -1.58 -0.74
CA ARG A 117 -4.56 -1.70 -1.51
C ARG A 117 -5.76 -1.69 -0.57
N VAL A 118 -6.83 -1.01 -0.98
CA VAL A 118 -8.16 -1.02 -0.35
C VAL A 118 -9.22 -1.17 -1.45
N CYS A 119 -10.28 -1.95 -1.23
CA CYS A 119 -11.41 -2.04 -2.15
C CYS A 119 -12.24 -0.75 -2.11
N THR A 120 -12.58 -0.20 -3.27
CA THR A 120 -13.38 1.04 -3.35
C THR A 120 -14.78 0.88 -2.76
N GLY A 121 -15.30 -0.36 -2.79
CA GLY A 121 -16.60 -0.73 -2.21
C GLY A 121 -16.61 -0.97 -0.70
N ASP A 122 -15.45 -0.89 -0.01
CA ASP A 122 -15.34 -1.26 1.40
C ASP A 122 -15.52 -0.05 2.33
N ALA A 123 -16.66 -0.02 3.01
CA ALA A 123 -17.04 1.02 3.98
C ALA A 123 -16.32 0.93 5.33
N HIS A 124 -15.55 -0.15 5.57
CA HIS A 124 -14.94 -0.43 6.87
C HIS A 124 -13.41 -0.54 6.83
N PHE A 125 -12.81 -0.43 5.64
CA PHE A 125 -11.38 -0.63 5.38
C PHE A 125 -10.86 -2.01 5.84
N TYR A 126 -11.73 -3.02 5.92
CA TYR A 126 -11.33 -4.41 6.20
C TYR A 126 -10.44 -5.01 5.10
N SER A 127 -10.60 -4.53 3.87
CA SER A 127 -9.81 -4.89 2.69
C SER A 127 -8.42 -4.27 2.66
N TYR A 128 -8.06 -3.45 3.66
CA TYR A 128 -6.71 -2.90 3.74
C TYR A 128 -5.67 -4.01 3.74
N THR A 129 -4.75 -3.98 2.79
CA THR A 129 -3.69 -4.96 2.69
C THR A 129 -2.43 -4.33 2.13
N GLU A 130 -1.27 -4.85 2.53
CA GLU A 130 0.03 -4.38 2.06
C GLU A 130 0.84 -5.52 1.47
N VAL A 131 1.48 -5.27 0.32
CA VAL A 131 2.47 -6.18 -0.27
C VAL A 131 3.77 -5.45 -0.59
N PRO A 132 4.93 -6.10 -0.45
CA PRO A 132 6.21 -5.49 -0.80
C PRO A 132 6.33 -5.30 -2.31
N LEU A 133 6.86 -4.15 -2.72
CA LEU A 133 7.34 -3.89 -4.07
C LEU A 133 8.84 -4.14 -4.10
N GLU A 134 9.25 -5.10 -4.91
CA GLU A 134 10.66 -5.42 -5.10
C GLU A 134 11.12 -5.04 -6.51
N CYS A 135 12.23 -4.32 -6.58
CA CYS A 135 12.87 -3.95 -7.82
C CYS A 135 14.34 -4.37 -7.73
N ILE A 136 14.69 -5.51 -8.32
CA ILE A 136 16.01 -6.15 -8.17
C ILE A 136 16.64 -6.34 -9.53
N LYS A 137 17.92 -5.97 -9.67
CA LYS A 137 18.74 -6.26 -10.86
C LYS A 137 20.19 -6.52 -10.47
N HIS A 138 20.76 -7.62 -10.97
CA HIS A 138 22.15 -8.04 -10.68
C HIS A 138 22.47 -7.99 -9.17
N ASP A 139 21.61 -8.61 -8.36
CA ASP A 139 21.71 -8.67 -6.89
C ASP A 139 21.63 -7.33 -6.14
N ILE A 140 21.39 -6.23 -6.84
CA ILE A 140 21.11 -4.93 -6.24
C ILE A 140 19.60 -4.80 -6.02
N ASN A 141 19.21 -4.59 -4.77
CA ASN A 141 17.85 -4.24 -4.39
C ASN A 141 17.67 -2.71 -4.44
N TYR A 142 16.82 -2.24 -5.35
CA TYR A 142 16.38 -0.85 -5.43
C TYR A 142 15.12 -0.73 -4.56
N ASN A 143 15.33 -0.60 -3.26
CA ASN A 143 14.29 -0.72 -2.23
C ASN A 143 13.52 0.58 -1.95
N LEU A 144 13.99 1.73 -2.44
CA LEU A 144 13.39 3.04 -2.16
C LEU A 144 12.63 3.57 -3.37
N ILE A 145 11.32 3.38 -3.41
CA ILE A 145 10.46 3.93 -4.46
C ILE A 145 10.42 5.47 -4.36
N GLN A 146 10.64 6.13 -5.49
CA GLN A 146 10.69 7.59 -5.61
C GLN A 146 9.45 8.15 -6.30
N ASP A 147 8.86 7.39 -7.22
CA ASP A 147 7.64 7.78 -7.93
C ASP A 147 6.93 6.57 -8.53
N VAL A 148 5.63 6.72 -8.80
CA VAL A 148 4.80 5.71 -9.46
C VAL A 148 3.89 6.32 -10.51
N TYR A 149 3.66 5.58 -11.59
CA TYR A 149 2.74 5.98 -12.64
C TYR A 149 2.02 4.76 -13.24
N VAL A 150 0.73 4.88 -13.51
CA VAL A 150 -0.06 3.83 -14.17
C VAL A 150 -0.33 4.22 -15.61
N ALA A 151 -0.09 3.29 -16.52
CA ALA A 151 -0.44 3.43 -17.93
C ALA A 151 -0.84 2.08 -18.53
N THR A 152 -1.43 2.12 -19.73
CA THR A 152 -1.76 0.90 -20.49
C THR A 152 -0.55 0.42 -21.30
N ALA A 153 -0.31 -0.89 -21.33
CA ALA A 153 0.77 -1.46 -22.12
C ALA A 153 0.41 -1.48 -23.62
N GLY A 154 1.27 -0.89 -24.46
CA GLY A 154 1.21 -1.07 -25.92
C GLY A 154 1.71 -2.46 -26.35
N TYR A 155 1.44 -2.84 -27.60
CA TYR A 155 1.73 -4.17 -28.16
C TYR A 155 3.06 -4.81 -27.73
N ASN A 156 4.20 -4.13 -27.91
CA ASN A 156 5.53 -4.71 -27.64
C ASN A 156 5.74 -4.99 -26.15
N LEU A 157 5.34 -4.05 -25.29
CA LEU A 157 5.47 -4.20 -23.84
C LEU A 157 4.53 -5.31 -23.36
N ALA A 158 3.28 -5.30 -23.82
CA ALA A 158 2.29 -6.30 -23.50
C ALA A 158 2.78 -7.72 -23.85
N LYS A 159 3.31 -7.90 -25.06
CA LYS A 159 3.92 -9.16 -25.50
C LYS A 159 5.08 -9.59 -24.61
N SER A 160 5.97 -8.67 -24.22
CA SER A 160 7.13 -8.98 -23.36
C SER A 160 6.75 -9.39 -21.93
N LEU A 161 5.65 -8.85 -21.41
CA LEU A 161 5.12 -9.14 -20.07
C LEU A 161 4.11 -10.31 -20.09
N GLY A 162 3.75 -10.78 -21.29
CA GLY A 162 2.73 -11.81 -21.49
C GLY A 162 1.34 -11.37 -21.05
N ILE A 163 1.00 -10.11 -21.26
CA ILE A 163 -0.32 -9.52 -20.98
C ILE A 163 -0.97 -9.06 -22.29
N SER A 164 -2.24 -8.65 -22.22
CA SER A 164 -2.94 -8.11 -23.38
C SER A 164 -2.53 -6.67 -23.64
N GLU A 165 -2.55 -6.27 -24.91
CA GLU A 165 -2.44 -4.84 -25.24
C GLU A 165 -3.62 -4.08 -24.63
N GLY A 166 -3.33 -2.94 -24.00
CA GLY A 166 -4.32 -2.16 -23.25
C GLY A 166 -4.39 -2.50 -21.76
N ASP A 167 -3.81 -3.61 -21.30
CA ASP A 167 -3.77 -3.95 -19.87
C ASP A 167 -2.97 -2.91 -19.08
N GLU A 168 -3.44 -2.59 -17.87
CA GLU A 168 -2.79 -1.60 -17.02
C GLU A 168 -1.50 -2.15 -16.39
N VAL A 169 -0.46 -1.32 -16.40
CA VAL A 169 0.82 -1.60 -15.78
C VAL A 169 1.23 -0.44 -14.88
N LEU A 170 1.78 -0.79 -13.71
CA LEU A 170 2.37 0.13 -12.76
C LEU A 170 3.85 0.29 -13.06
N TYR A 171 4.28 1.50 -13.43
CA TYR A 171 5.69 1.89 -13.45
C TYR A 171 6.08 2.40 -12.07
N GLY A 172 7.21 1.92 -11.55
CA GLY A 172 7.83 2.45 -10.34
C GLY A 172 9.27 2.85 -10.60
N VAL A 173 9.65 4.04 -10.16
CA VAL A 173 11.04 4.51 -10.14
C VAL A 173 11.62 4.23 -8.77
N PHE A 174 12.73 3.53 -8.70
CA PHE A 174 13.37 3.13 -7.46
C PHE A 174 14.82 3.59 -7.41
N VAL A 175 15.32 3.82 -6.19
CA VAL A 175 16.75 4.01 -5.92
C VAL A 175 17.21 2.98 -4.90
N ALA A 176 18.48 2.59 -4.98
CA ALA A 176 19.08 1.74 -3.96
C ALA A 176 19.40 2.58 -2.72
N ASP A 177 19.08 2.07 -1.54
CA ASP A 177 19.47 2.64 -0.25
C ASP A 177 20.99 2.49 -0.04
N ASP A 178 21.60 3.46 0.65
CA ASP A 178 23.00 3.39 1.02
C ASP A 178 23.17 2.59 2.30
N MET A 179 23.38 1.28 2.15
CA MET A 179 23.57 0.36 3.27
C MET A 179 24.82 0.66 4.12
N THR A 180 25.71 1.56 3.69
CA THR A 180 26.88 1.97 4.47
C THR A 180 26.65 3.24 5.29
N SER A 181 25.55 3.95 5.06
CA SER A 181 25.15 5.14 5.80
C SER A 181 24.60 4.77 7.18
N PHE A 182 24.91 5.58 8.19
CA PHE A 182 24.24 5.52 9.50
C PHE A 182 22.80 6.06 9.45
N GLN A 183 22.43 6.75 8.37
CA GLN A 183 21.08 7.24 8.13
C GLN A 183 20.34 6.29 7.19
N ARG A 184 19.15 5.84 7.58
CA ARG A 184 18.25 5.04 6.74
C ARG A 184 17.50 5.92 5.75
N ASN A 185 16.97 5.30 4.67
CA ASN A 185 16.26 6.02 3.61
C ASN A 185 17.19 7.05 2.94
N PHE A 186 18.45 6.68 2.74
CA PHE A 186 19.47 7.55 2.16
C PHE A 186 19.70 7.15 0.70
N PRO A 187 19.08 7.85 -0.27
CA PRO A 187 19.07 7.43 -1.66
C PRO A 187 20.47 7.53 -2.28
N THR A 188 20.95 6.44 -2.88
CA THR A 188 22.16 6.46 -3.71
C THR A 188 21.87 7.02 -5.11
N ARG A 189 22.91 7.24 -5.92
CA ARG A 189 22.78 7.62 -7.34
C ARG A 189 22.38 6.48 -8.27
N ARG A 190 22.17 5.27 -7.75
CA ARG A 190 21.77 4.10 -8.53
C ARG A 190 20.24 4.03 -8.55
N SER A 191 19.66 4.30 -9.71
CA SER A 191 18.21 4.21 -9.92
C SER A 191 17.82 3.11 -10.89
N ALA A 192 16.59 2.62 -10.78
CA ALA A 192 16.00 1.62 -11.64
C ALA A 192 14.53 1.94 -11.91
N VAL A 193 14.02 1.50 -13.07
CA VAL A 193 12.59 1.52 -13.37
C VAL A 193 12.09 0.08 -13.49
N CYS A 194 11.11 -0.26 -12.66
CA CYS A 194 10.41 -1.54 -12.69
C CYS A 194 8.96 -1.37 -13.16
N VAL A 195 8.42 -2.40 -13.82
CA VAL A 195 7.06 -2.36 -14.38
C VAL A 195 6.27 -3.58 -13.93
N TYR A 196 5.11 -3.37 -13.29
CA TYR A 196 4.31 -4.43 -12.70
C TYR A 196 2.93 -4.48 -13.37
N PRO A 197 2.59 -5.54 -14.12
CA PRO A 197 1.23 -5.73 -14.60
C PRO A 197 0.24 -5.83 -13.43
N ILE A 198 -0.73 -4.92 -13.38
CA ILE A 198 -1.60 -4.78 -12.21
C ILE A 198 -2.50 -6.01 -12.09
N GLN A 199 -3.31 -6.29 -13.10
CA GLN A 199 -4.30 -7.37 -13.05
C GLN A 199 -3.64 -8.76 -12.98
N LYS A 200 -2.55 -8.98 -13.70
CA LYS A 200 -1.93 -10.31 -13.81
C LYS A 200 -0.99 -10.65 -12.64
N HIS A 201 -0.19 -9.69 -12.16
CA HIS A 201 0.86 -9.96 -11.17
C HIS A 201 0.55 -9.34 -9.80
N VAL A 202 0.14 -8.07 -9.75
CA VAL A 202 -0.14 -7.37 -8.49
C VAL A 202 -1.37 -7.98 -7.81
N GLU A 203 -2.49 -8.08 -8.50
CA GLU A 203 -3.73 -8.62 -7.92
C GLU A 203 -3.61 -10.08 -7.55
N LYS A 204 -2.93 -10.88 -8.37
CA LYS A 204 -2.63 -12.28 -8.04
C LYS A 204 -1.83 -12.40 -6.74
N LYS A 205 -0.87 -11.50 -6.51
CA LYS A 205 -0.07 -11.51 -5.28
C LYS A 205 -0.89 -11.13 -4.05
N PHE A 206 -1.80 -10.17 -4.16
CA PHE A 206 -2.76 -9.87 -3.09
C PHE A 206 -3.70 -11.07 -2.83
N GLU A 207 -4.24 -11.69 -3.87
CA GLU A 207 -5.10 -12.88 -3.76
C GLU A 207 -4.37 -14.02 -3.05
N GLU A 208 -3.16 -14.35 -3.47
CA GLU A 208 -2.35 -15.41 -2.86
C GLU A 208 -2.13 -15.18 -1.36
N ASN A 209 -1.76 -13.96 -0.97
CA ASN A 209 -1.53 -13.58 0.42
C ASN A 209 -2.81 -13.64 1.26
N ILE A 210 -3.90 -13.05 0.77
CA ILE A 210 -5.17 -13.05 1.48
C ILE A 210 -5.65 -14.50 1.66
N MET A 211 -5.69 -15.27 0.59
CA MET A 211 -6.15 -16.67 0.65
C MET A 211 -5.26 -17.54 1.53
N GLU A 212 -3.96 -17.25 1.63
CA GLU A 212 -3.08 -17.92 2.60
C GLU A 212 -3.47 -17.64 4.05
N CYS A 213 -3.82 -16.39 4.39
CA CYS A 213 -4.33 -16.05 5.72
C CYS A 213 -5.62 -16.81 6.01
N TYR A 214 -6.54 -16.85 5.05
CA TYR A 214 -7.82 -17.53 5.22
C TYR A 214 -7.70 -19.07 5.30
N ARG A 215 -6.53 -19.65 5.01
CA ARG A 215 -6.21 -21.05 5.35
C ARG A 215 -5.81 -21.25 6.82
N GLY A 216 -5.78 -20.18 7.61
CA GLY A 216 -5.41 -20.20 9.03
C GLY A 216 -3.91 -20.32 9.25
N LYS A 217 -3.10 -19.91 8.27
CA LYS A 217 -1.65 -19.95 8.33
C LYS A 217 -1.12 -18.53 8.56
N ASN A 218 0.01 -18.42 9.28
CA ASN A 218 0.74 -17.18 9.53
C ASN A 218 0.03 -16.17 10.47
N LEU A 219 0.78 -15.12 10.80
CA LEU A 219 0.30 -13.91 11.48
C LEU A 219 0.00 -12.84 10.43
N LYS A 220 -0.96 -11.94 10.70
CA LYS A 220 -1.36 -10.87 9.77
C LYS A 220 -0.28 -9.83 9.45
N GLN A 221 0.83 -9.79 10.18
CA GLN A 221 2.04 -9.04 9.81
C GLN A 221 1.90 -7.51 9.62
N LEU A 222 0.89 -6.87 10.22
CA LEU A 222 0.75 -5.40 10.31
C LEU A 222 0.67 -4.93 11.78
N PRO A 223 1.74 -5.13 12.58
CA PRO A 223 1.71 -4.79 14.00
C PRO A 223 1.50 -3.29 14.25
N TRP A 224 1.91 -2.39 13.33
CA TRP A 224 1.68 -0.95 13.44
C TRP A 224 0.22 -0.52 13.31
N PHE A 225 -0.65 -1.41 12.79
CA PHE A 225 -2.10 -1.20 12.69
C PHE A 225 -2.90 -2.11 13.63
N LYS A 226 -2.29 -2.59 14.72
CA LYS A 226 -2.92 -3.52 15.67
C LYS A 226 -3.44 -4.80 14.98
N SER A 227 -2.77 -5.24 13.91
CA SER A 227 -3.13 -6.42 13.14
C SER A 227 -1.94 -7.38 13.03
N SER A 228 -1.61 -8.00 14.16
CA SER A 228 -0.53 -8.99 14.28
C SER A 228 -1.00 -10.30 14.89
N ASP A 229 -2.31 -10.46 15.07
CA ASP A 229 -2.91 -11.71 15.54
C ASP A 229 -2.81 -12.81 14.46
N GLY A 230 -2.99 -14.06 14.89
CA GLY A 230 -2.98 -15.21 14.01
C GLY A 230 -4.13 -15.17 13.03
N CYS A 231 -3.86 -15.55 11.78
CA CYS A 231 -4.90 -15.70 10.78
C CYS A 231 -5.86 -16.83 11.17
N LYS A 232 -7.16 -16.58 11.03
CA LYS A 232 -8.22 -17.57 11.29
C LYS A 232 -8.54 -18.34 10.02
N GLY A 233 -8.49 -19.68 10.12
CA GLY A 233 -8.89 -20.56 9.01
C GLY A 233 -10.39 -20.50 8.75
N THR A 234 -10.78 -20.42 7.49
CA THR A 234 -12.19 -20.41 7.05
C THR A 234 -12.36 -21.21 5.76
N HIS A 235 -13.61 -21.43 5.34
CA HIS A 235 -13.95 -22.05 4.05
C HIS A 235 -14.42 -21.04 3.00
N LEU A 236 -14.17 -19.75 3.22
CA LEU A 236 -14.59 -18.68 2.31
C LEU A 236 -13.81 -18.73 0.99
N SER A 237 -14.50 -18.44 -0.11
CA SER A 237 -13.88 -18.36 -1.43
C SER A 237 -13.26 -16.97 -1.67
N TRP A 238 -12.44 -16.84 -2.72
CA TRP A 238 -11.86 -15.54 -3.09
C TRP A 238 -12.94 -14.46 -3.27
N LYS A 239 -14.06 -14.80 -3.92
CA LYS A 239 -15.16 -13.85 -4.16
C LYS A 239 -15.76 -13.30 -2.87
N ASP A 240 -15.73 -14.09 -1.80
CA ASP A 240 -16.28 -13.69 -0.51
C ASP A 240 -15.32 -12.76 0.25
N VAL A 241 -14.01 -12.87 0.00
CA VAL A 241 -12.97 -12.19 0.81
C VAL A 241 -12.21 -11.10 0.06
N GLU A 242 -12.44 -10.97 -1.26
CA GLU A 242 -11.77 -10.03 -2.16
C GLU A 242 -11.79 -8.58 -1.62
N CYS A 243 -12.95 -8.13 -1.12
CA CYS A 243 -13.15 -6.80 -0.53
C CYS A 243 -13.18 -6.82 1.01
N GLY A 244 -12.50 -7.79 1.62
CA GLY A 244 -12.32 -7.87 3.07
C GLY A 244 -13.54 -8.42 3.81
N GLN A 245 -13.28 -8.90 5.02
CA GLN A 245 -14.29 -9.33 5.99
C GLN A 245 -13.88 -8.86 7.38
N ASP A 246 -14.81 -8.88 8.33
CA ASP A 246 -14.52 -8.58 9.73
C ASP A 246 -13.49 -9.56 10.32
N VAL A 247 -13.57 -10.83 9.91
CA VAL A 247 -12.55 -11.85 10.12
C VAL A 247 -11.33 -11.55 9.25
N ASN A 248 -10.14 -11.72 9.82
CA ASN A 248 -8.88 -11.50 9.13
C ASN A 248 -8.73 -10.11 8.46
N LYS A 249 -9.36 -9.06 8.99
CA LYS A 249 -9.12 -7.69 8.52
C LYS A 249 -7.66 -7.27 8.62
N ASN A 250 -7.23 -6.37 7.73
CA ASN A 250 -5.92 -5.73 7.71
C ASN A 250 -4.78 -6.75 7.60
N ILE A 251 -4.49 -7.23 6.38
CA ILE A 251 -3.51 -8.30 6.13
C ILE A 251 -2.25 -7.72 5.47
N GLY A 252 -1.11 -7.91 6.11
CA GLY A 252 0.21 -7.67 5.54
C GLY A 252 0.74 -8.90 4.81
N ASP A 253 1.84 -8.72 4.11
CA ASP A 253 2.49 -9.79 3.38
C ASP A 253 3.24 -10.77 4.28
N PHE A 254 3.22 -12.06 3.91
CA PHE A 254 3.83 -13.14 4.68
C PHE A 254 5.24 -13.52 4.25
N SER A 255 5.80 -12.87 3.21
CA SER A 255 7.09 -13.24 2.65
C SER A 255 8.29 -12.93 3.54
N VAL A 256 8.09 -12.24 4.68
CA VAL A 256 9.11 -12.07 5.74
C VAL A 256 9.24 -13.36 6.57
N SER A 257 8.20 -14.20 6.63
CA SER A 257 8.18 -15.44 7.44
C SER A 257 8.76 -16.65 6.70
N LEU A 258 8.90 -16.58 5.38
CA LEU A 258 9.44 -17.65 4.55
C LEU A 258 10.82 -17.24 4.02
N LEU A 259 11.86 -17.69 4.71
CA LEU A 259 13.21 -17.77 4.16
C LEU A 259 13.14 -18.41 2.76
N TYR A 260 13.62 -17.67 1.77
CA TYR A 260 13.91 -18.08 0.39
C TYR A 260 12.73 -18.41 -0.56
N SER A 261 12.58 -17.51 -1.54
CA SER A 261 12.06 -17.73 -2.91
C SER A 261 10.64 -18.32 -3.05
N ARG A 262 9.70 -17.48 -3.50
CA ARG A 262 8.68 -17.80 -4.55
C ARG A 262 7.47 -16.87 -4.60
N PHE A 263 7.31 -15.92 -3.67
CA PHE A 263 6.12 -15.08 -3.61
C PHE A 263 6.45 -13.60 -3.48
N ARG A 264 7.34 -13.08 -4.31
CA ARG A 264 7.65 -11.63 -4.36
C ARG A 264 7.17 -11.11 -5.71
N LEU A 265 6.84 -9.82 -5.81
CA LEU A 265 6.59 -9.17 -7.10
C LEU A 265 7.92 -9.06 -7.87
N THR A 266 8.47 -10.19 -8.29
CA THR A 266 9.76 -10.32 -8.99
C THR A 266 9.63 -10.21 -10.50
N TYR A 267 8.40 -10.09 -11.02
CA TYR A 267 8.11 -10.13 -12.45
C TYR A 267 7.90 -8.75 -13.09
N GLY A 268 8.45 -7.70 -12.47
CA GLY A 268 8.73 -6.49 -13.22
C GLY A 268 10.16 -6.52 -13.71
N PRO A 269 10.44 -6.78 -15.01
CA PRO A 269 11.80 -6.64 -15.49
C PRO A 269 12.25 -5.20 -15.19
N CYS A 270 13.38 -5.05 -14.49
CA CYS A 270 14.07 -3.76 -14.39
C CYS A 270 14.46 -3.32 -15.81
N LEU A 271 13.57 -2.56 -16.45
CA LEU A 271 13.70 -2.15 -17.85
C LEU A 271 14.91 -1.25 -18.03
N PHE A 272 15.13 -0.35 -17.06
CA PHE A 272 16.23 0.61 -17.10
C PHE A 272 16.94 0.67 -15.75
N VAL A 273 18.26 0.77 -15.79
CA VAL A 273 19.08 1.16 -14.65
C VAL A 273 19.90 2.36 -15.09
N PHE A 274 19.78 3.45 -14.33
CA PHE A 274 20.57 4.66 -14.57
C PHE A 274 21.65 4.76 -13.48
N LYS A 275 22.86 5.08 -13.92
CA LYS A 275 23.94 5.56 -13.04
C LYS A 275 24.10 7.04 -13.35
N HIS A 276 23.72 7.91 -12.41
CA HIS A 276 24.01 9.34 -12.50
C HIS A 276 25.39 9.66 -11.92
#